data_AF-A0A355BJM7-F1
#
_entry.id   AF-A0A355BJM7-F1
#
_cell.length_a   1.000
_cell.length_b   1.000
_cell.length_c   1.000
_cell.angle_alpha   90.00
_cell.angle_beta   90.00
_cell.angle_gamma   90.00
#
_symmetry.space_group_name_H-M   'P 1'
#
loop_
_entity.id
_entity.type
_entity.pdbx_description
1 polymer ?
#
loop_
_entity_poly.entity_id
_entity_poly.type
_entity_poly.pdbx_seq_one_letter_code
_entity_poly.pdbx_strand_id
1 'polypeptide(L)' 'MRWKRSKPKSSARSYALWLLGRQAYAAQRLRERLVRRGYSVEEANDAVDYLIEIKYLDDEVYATSFVAGRS' A
#
# COMPACT_ATOMS: atom_id res chain seq x y z
N MET A 1 -13.01 24.30 0.23
CA MET A 1 -12.85 23.42 -0.95
C MET A 1 -11.73 22.41 -0.71
N ARG A 2 -12.02 21.10 -0.75
CA ARG A 2 -11.01 20.03 -0.62
C ARG A 2 -10.54 19.67 -2.03
N TRP A 3 -9.43 20.25 -2.49
CA TRP A 3 -8.83 19.87 -3.78
C TRP A 3 -8.50 18.38 -3.75
N LYS A 4 -9.29 17.57 -4.45
CA LYS A 4 -8.90 16.21 -4.78
C LYS A 4 -7.72 16.34 -5.73
N ARG A 5 -6.49 16.18 -5.21
CA ARG A 5 -5.31 15.99 -6.06
C ARG A 5 -5.67 14.84 -7.02
N SER A 6 -5.61 15.11 -8.31
CA SER A 6 -5.84 14.09 -9.33
C SER A 6 -4.94 12.91 -9.04
N LYS A 7 -5.53 11.71 -8.92
CA LYS A 7 -4.76 10.49 -8.67
C LYS A 7 -3.66 10.38 -9.73
N PRO A 8 -2.40 10.09 -9.34
CA PRO A 8 -1.37 9.79 -10.33
C PRO A 8 -1.85 8.63 -11.22
N LYS A 9 -1.51 8.67 -12.52
CA LYS A 9 -1.93 7.63 -13.49
C LYS A 9 -1.50 6.20 -13.10
N SER A 10 -0.44 6.08 -12.31
CA SER A 10 0.04 4.79 -11.82
C SER A 10 -0.77 4.33 -10.61
N SER A 11 -1.21 3.08 -10.62
CA SER A 11 -1.87 2.46 -9.47
C SER A 11 -0.94 2.44 -8.25
N ALA A 12 -1.52 2.54 -7.05
CA ALA A 12 -0.80 2.39 -5.78
C ALA A 12 0.06 1.11 -5.78
N ARG A 13 -0.47 0.01 -6.32
CA ARG A 13 0.21 -1.29 -6.48
C ARG A 13 1.49 -1.19 -7.31
N SER A 14 1.43 -0.57 -8.49
CA SER A 14 2.59 -0.44 -9.38
C SER A 14 3.70 0.42 -8.75
N TYR A 15 3.31 1.49 -8.04
CA TYR A 15 4.28 2.33 -7.33
C TYR A 15 4.90 1.60 -6.14
N ALA A 16 4.09 0.82 -5.41
CA ALA A 16 4.53 -0.01 -4.30
C ALA A 16 5.51 -1.11 -4.75
N LEU A 17 5.25 -1.74 -5.90
CA LEU A 17 6.16 -2.70 -6.52
C LEU A 17 7.48 -2.06 -6.96
N TRP A 18 7.42 -0.88 -7.59
CA TRP A 18 8.63 -0.12 -7.96
C TRP A 18 9.48 0.29 -6.75
N LEU A 19 8.83 0.60 -5.62
CA LEU A 19 9.51 0.87 -4.36
C LEU A 19 10.27 -0.36 -3.85
N LEU A 20 9.61 -1.52 -3.81
CA LEU A 20 10.24 -2.77 -3.37
C LEU A 20 11.38 -3.20 -4.29
N GLY A 21 11.27 -2.96 -5.60
CA GLY A 21 12.35 -3.24 -6.55
C GLY A 21 13.61 -2.41 -6.33
N ARG A 22 13.53 -1.26 -5.65
CA ARG A 22 14.71 -0.44 -5.29
C ARG A 22 15.28 -0.80 -3.92
N GLN A 23 14.43 -1.18 -2.97
CA GLN A 23 14.84 -1.50 -1.61
C GLN A 23 13.73 -2.27 -0.91
N ALA A 24 14.08 -3.20 -0.01
CA ALA A 24 13.10 -3.77 0.91
C ALA A 24 12.51 -2.65 1.80
N TYR A 25 11.19 -2.49 1.76
CA TYR A 25 10.43 -1.58 2.61
C TYR A 25 9.48 -2.39 3.47
N ALA A 26 9.36 -2.03 4.76
CA ALA A 26 8.31 -2.56 5.63
C ALA A 26 6.91 -2.07 5.19
N ALA A 27 5.88 -2.87 5.46
CA ALA A 27 4.48 -2.58 5.08
C ALA A 27 4.02 -1.18 5.53
N GLN A 28 4.29 -0.82 6.78
CA GLN A 28 3.93 0.48 7.34
C GLN A 28 4.56 1.66 6.57
N ARG A 29 5.86 1.56 6.26
CA ARG A 29 6.57 2.60 5.50
C ARG A 29 6.07 2.73 4.07
N LEU A 30 5.68 1.62 3.45
CA LEU A 30 5.10 1.61 2.12
C LEU A 30 3.75 2.36 2.13
N ARG A 31 2.90 2.08 3.12
CA ARG A 31 1.63 2.77 3.32
C ARG A 31 1.83 4.28 3.51
N GLU A 32 2.73 4.68 4.40
CA GLU A 32 3.03 6.09 4.64
C GLU A 32 3.51 6.79 3.37
N ARG A 33 4.36 6.15 2.57
CA ARG A 33 4.81 6.72 1.29
C ARG A 33 3.66 6.89 0.30
N LEU A 34 2.78 5.91 0.19
CA LEU A 34 1.61 5.97 -0.69
C LEU A 34 0.67 7.10 -0.28
N VAL A 35 0.37 7.22 1.00
CA VAL A 35 -0.46 8.32 1.52
C VAL A 35 0.20 9.68 1.29
N ARG A 36 1.50 9.82 1.56
CA ARG A 36 2.27 11.05 1.29
C ARG A 36 2.29 11.42 -0.19
N ARG A 37 2.28 10.42 -1.08
CA ARG A 37 2.21 10.61 -2.53
C ARG A 37 0.84 11.13 -2.99
N GLY A 38 -0.21 10.93 -2.20
CA GLY A 38 -1.57 11.40 -2.47
C GLY A 38 -2.57 10.27 -2.75
N TYR A 39 -2.20 9.01 -2.52
CA TYR A 39 -3.15 7.90 -2.53
C TYR A 39 -3.98 7.91 -1.24
N SER A 40 -5.21 7.41 -1.32
CA SER A 40 -6.03 7.20 -0.13
C SER A 40 -5.45 6.10 0.75
N VAL A 41 -5.78 6.12 2.04
CA VAL A 41 -5.38 5.07 3.00
C VAL A 41 -5.88 3.69 2.53
N GLU A 42 -7.08 3.64 1.95
CA GLU A 42 -7.67 2.43 1.37
C GLU A 42 -6.82 1.86 0.23
N GLU A 43 -6.43 2.69 -0.74
CA GLU A 43 -5.57 2.28 -1.86
C GLU A 43 -4.17 1.86 -1.38
N ALA A 44 -3.68 2.51 -0.33
CA ALA A 44 -2.39 2.18 0.25
C ALA A 44 -2.43 0.83 0.98
N ASN A 45 -3.50 0.55 1.73
CA ASN A 45 -3.72 -0.75 2.36
C ASN A 45 -3.92 -1.85 1.31
N ASP A 46 -4.73 -1.62 0.27
CA ASP A 46 -4.94 -2.57 -0.82
C ASP A 46 -3.62 -2.91 -1.54
N ALA A 47 -2.76 -1.91 -1.78
CA ALA A 47 -1.45 -2.15 -2.38
C ALA A 47 -0.52 -2.96 -1.49
N VAL A 48 -0.55 -2.73 -0.17
CA VAL A 48 0.25 -3.50 0.80
C VAL A 48 -0.27 -4.93 0.92
N ASP A 49 -1.59 -5.12 1.00
CA ASP A 49 -2.24 -6.43 1.07
C ASP A 49 -1.90 -7.29 -0.15
N TYR A 50 -1.99 -6.71 -1.35
CA TYR A 50 -1.59 -7.36 -2.59
C TYR A 50 -0.12 -7.82 -2.56
N LEU A 51 0.78 -7.01 -1.98
CA LEU A 51 2.21 -7.33 -1.91
C LEU A 51 2.52 -8.43 -0.89
N ILE A 52 1.73 -8.53 0.18
CA ILE A 52 1.79 -9.63 1.15
C ILE A 52 1.26 -10.91 0.51
N GLU A 53 0.14 -10.84 -0.22
CA GLU A 53 -0.46 -11.97 -0.93
C GLU A 53 0.52 -12.61 -1.92
N ILE A 54 1.27 -11.80 -2.67
CA ILE A 54 2.30 -12.29 -3.60
C ILE A 54 3.66 -12.59 -2.93
N LYS A 55 3.73 -12.60 -1.59
CA LYS A 55 4.94 -12.85 -0.78
C LYS A 55 6.13 -11.93 -1.08
N TYR A 56 5.86 -10.71 -1.54
CA TYR A 56 6.87 -9.66 -1.68
C TYR A 56 7.11 -8.89 -0.38
N LEU A 57 6.20 -9.02 0.59
CA LEU A 57 6.26 -8.46 1.92
C LEU A 57 6.00 -9.58 2.94
N ASP A 58 7.03 -9.94 3.68
CA ASP A 58 6.96 -10.87 4.82
C ASP A 58 6.76 -10.03 6.09
N ASP A 59 5.51 -9.74 6.44
CA ASP A 59 5.18 -9.04 7.67
C ASP A 59 4.05 -9.83 8.35
N GLU A 60 4.42 -10.83 9.17
CA GLU A 60 3.49 -11.60 10.01
C GLU A 60 2.58 -10.69 10.85
N VAL A 61 2.99 -9.45 11.09
CA VAL A 61 2.28 -8.44 11.89
C VAL A 61 1.02 -7.90 11.19
N TYR A 62 0.95 -7.91 9.86
CA TYR A 62 -0.20 -7.33 9.14
C TYR A 62 -1.41 -8.28 9.09
N ALA A 63 -1.16 -9.59 9.09
CA ALA A 63 -2.20 -10.62 8.94
C ALA A 63 -3.29 -10.55 10.03
N THR A 64 -2.97 -10.06 11.22
CA THR A 64 -3.93 -9.98 12.34
C THR A 64 -4.97 -8.87 12.15
N SER A 65 -4.67 -7.81 11.40
CA SER A 65 -5.55 -6.62 11.32
C SER A 65 -6.54 -6.64 10.16
N PHE A 66 -6.35 -7.49 9.15
CA PHE A 66 -7.12 -7.40 7.90
C PHE A 66 -8.28 -8.41 7.77
N VAL A 67 -8.31 -9.47 8.58
CA VAL A 67 -9.34 -10.53 8.47
C VAL A 67 -10.72 -10.11 9.02
N ALA A 68 -10.85 -8.97 9.68
CA ALA A 68 -12.12 -8.53 10.28
C ALA A 68 -13.11 -7.85 9.30
N GLY A 69 -12.78 -7.71 8.01
CA GLY A 69 -13.50 -6.84 7.07
C GLY A 69 -14.13 -7.49 5.85
N ARG A 70 -14.41 -8.80 5.85
CA ARG A 70 -15.15 -9.47 4.77
C ARG A 70 -16.43 -10.11 5.34
N SER A 71 -17.51 -9.34 5.34
CA SER A 71 -18.91 -9.81 5.37
C SER A 71 -19.66 -9.16 4.23
#